data_AF-A0A655A1C8-F1
#
_entry.id   AF-A0A655A1C8-F1
#
_cell.length_a   1.000
_cell.length_b   1.000
_cell.length_c   1.000
_cell.angle_alpha   90.00
_cell.angle_beta   90.00
_cell.angle_gamma   90.00
#
_symmetry.space_group_name_H-M   'P 1'
#
loop_
_entity.id
_entity.type
_entity.pdbx_description
1 polymer ?
#
loop_
_entity_poly.entity_id
_entity_poly.type
_entity_poly.pdbx_seq_one_letter_code
_entity_poly.pdbx_strand_id
1 'polypeptide(L)' 'MLTLGTTKTVVLDDKWTVTTADGSRAAHWEHTVAVTDDGPRILTLG' A
#
# COMPACT_ATOMS: atom_id res chain seq x y z
N MET A 1 0.12 0.87 -3.00
CA MET A 1 -1.24 1.43 -2.93
C MET A 1 -1.59 2.03 -4.27
N LEU A 2 -2.82 1.83 -4.73
CA LEU A 2 -3.35 2.45 -5.95
C LEU A 2 -4.66 3.15 -5.61
N THR A 3 -4.86 4.33 -6.21
CA THR A 3 -6.05 5.18 -6.04
C THR A 3 -6.77 5.29 -7.38
N LEU A 4 -8.11 5.29 -7.37
CA LEU A 4 -8.91 5.49 -8.60
C LEU A 4 -8.84 6.93 -9.12
N GLY A 5 -8.70 7.90 -8.22
CA GLY A 5 -8.56 9.31 -8.56
C GLY A 5 -7.14 9.83 -8.34
N THR A 6 -7.01 10.94 -7.63
CA THR A 6 -5.70 11.58 -7.39
C THR A 6 -4.84 10.79 -6.41
N THR A 7 -3.52 10.98 -6.47
CA THR A 7 -2.56 10.42 -5.51
C THR A 7 -2.43 11.24 -4.21
N LYS A 8 -3.15 12.36 -4.08
CA LYS A 8 -3.11 13.21 -2.89
C LYS A 8 -3.81 12.51 -1.73
N THR A 9 -3.26 12.65 -0.53
CA THR A 9 -3.80 12.04 0.69
C THR A 9 -3.98 13.06 1.81
N VAL A 10 -4.80 12.72 2.80
CA VAL A 10 -4.98 13.47 4.05
C VAL A 10 -4.86 12.50 5.22
N VAL A 11 -4.19 12.92 6.29
CA VAL A 11 -4.16 12.21 7.58
C VAL A 11 -5.28 12.76 8.45
N LEU A 12 -6.14 11.89 8.97
CA LEU A 12 -7.26 12.29 9.81
C LEU A 12 -6.82 12.69 11.23
N ASP A 13 -7.77 13.20 12.03
CA ASP A 13 -7.50 13.70 13.38
C ASP A 13 -6.99 12.64 14.35
N ASP A 14 -7.27 11.35 14.07
CA ASP A 14 -6.74 10.20 14.81
C ASP A 14 -5.22 9.99 14.61
N LYS A 15 -4.59 10.74 13.70
CA LYS A 15 -3.16 10.69 13.36
C LYS A 15 -2.68 9.40 12.72
N TRP A 16 -3.60 8.53 12.29
CA TRP A 16 -3.29 7.22 11.69
C TRP A 16 -4.01 6.98 10.37
N THR A 17 -5.29 7.30 10.30
CA THR A 17 -6.08 7.01 9.12
C THR A 17 -5.65 7.93 7.98
N VAL A 18 -5.23 7.31 6.87
CA VAL A 18 -4.89 8.02 5.63
C VAL A 18 -6.00 7.78 4.61
N THR A 19 -6.63 8.86 4.16
CA THR A 19 -7.67 8.81 3.11
C THR A 19 -7.17 9.48 1.82
N THR A 20 -7.77 9.13 0.70
CA THR A 20 -7.61 9.88 -0.56
C THR A 20 -8.23 11.27 -0.39
N ALA A 21 -7.52 12.31 -0.84
CA ALA A 21 -7.99 13.68 -0.69
C ALA A 21 -9.25 13.99 -1.51
N ASP A 22 -9.56 13.19 -2.53
CA ASP A 22 -10.74 13.31 -3.38
C ASP A 22 -11.87 12.34 -3.00
N GLY A 23 -11.70 11.53 -1.95
CA GLY A 23 -12.67 10.54 -1.50
C GLY A 23 -12.83 9.32 -2.41
N SER A 24 -12.00 9.15 -3.45
CA SER A 24 -12.02 7.99 -4.33
C SER A 24 -11.51 6.71 -3.63
N ARG A 25 -11.90 5.53 -4.11
CA ARG A 25 -11.44 4.26 -3.50
C ARG A 25 -9.95 4.02 -3.74
N ALA A 26 -9.33 3.32 -2.79
CA ALA A 26 -7.95 2.85 -2.89
C ALA A 26 -7.86 1.34 -2.59
N ALA A 27 -6.80 0.70 -3.10
CA ALA A 27 -6.46 -0.69 -2.83
C ALA A 27 -4.96 -0.86 -2.54
N HIS A 28 -4.62 -1.86 -1.73
CA HIS A 28 -3.26 -2.20 -1.33
C HIS A 28 -3.09 -3.72 -1.28
N TRP A 29 -1.91 -4.20 -1.67
CA TRP A 29 -1.42 -5.55 -1.42
C TRP A 29 0.05 -5.48 -1.05
N GLU A 30 0.50 -6.40 -0.21
CA GLU A 30 1.87 -6.43 0.31
C GLU A 30 2.42 -7.85 0.27
N HIS A 31 3.72 -7.95 -0.02
CA HIS A 31 4.52 -9.15 0.21
C HIS A 31 5.84 -8.78 0.87
N THR A 32 6.30 -9.62 1.79
CA THR A 32 7.70 -9.56 2.26
C THR A 32 8.56 -10.41 1.36
N VAL A 33 9.68 -9.88 0.88
CA VAL A 33 10.57 -10.55 -0.09
C VAL A 33 11.99 -10.63 0.46
N ALA A 34 12.61 -11.81 0.40
CA ALA A 34 14.02 -12.03 0.67
C ALA A 34 14.82 -12.01 -0.65
N VAL A 35 15.98 -11.36 -0.65
CA VAL A 35 16.97 -11.42 -1.74
C VAL A 35 17.87 -12.64 -1.52
N THR A 36 18.00 -13.51 -2.51
CA THR A 36 18.90 -14.67 -2.48
C THR A 36 19.71 -14.77 -3.77
N ASP A 37 20.72 -15.64 -3.78
CA ASP A 37 21.54 -15.91 -4.98
C ASP A 37 20.72 -16.52 -6.14
N ASP A 38 19.63 -17.24 -5.82
CA ASP A 38 18.72 -17.85 -6.79
C ASP A 38 17.57 -16.91 -7.23
N GLY A 39 17.54 -15.66 -6.72
CA GLY A 39 16.53 -14.65 -7.03
C GLY A 39 15.66 -14.23 -5.84
N PRO A 40 14.64 -13.37 -6.06
CA PRO A 40 13.76 -12.93 -4.99
C PRO A 40 12.81 -14.04 -4.55
N ARG A 41 12.74 -14.29 -3.24
CA ARG A 41 11.77 -15.21 -2.64
C ARG A 41 10.69 -14.44 -1.90
N ILE A 42 9.43 -14.66 -2.27
CA ILE A 42 8.29 -14.12 -1.53
C ILE A 42 8.08 -14.97 -0.26
N LEU A 43 8.18 -14.34 0.90
CA LEU A 43 8.08 -14.98 2.22
C LEU A 43 6.63 -15.13 2.71
N THR A 44 5.71 -14.40 2.12
CA THR A 44 4.30 -14.28 2.53
C THR A 44 3.34 -14.83 1.47
N LEU A 45 3.81 -15.74 0.59
CA LEU A 45 2.94 -16.54 -0.27
C LEU A 45 2.27 -17.61 0.61
N GLY A 46 0.94 -17.53 0.74
CA GLY A 46 0.11 -18.53 1.41
C GLY A 46 -0.39 -19.60 0.46
#